data_AF-A0A1B8CV69-F1
#
_entry.id   AF-A0A1B8CV69-F1
#
_cell.length_a   1.000
_cell.length_b   1.000
_cell.length_c   1.000
_cell.angle_alpha   90.00
_cell.angle_beta   90.00
_cell.angle_gamma   90.00
#
_symmetry.space_group_name_H-M   'P 1'
#
loop_
_entity.id
_entity.type
_entity.pdbx_description
1 polymer ?
#
loop_
_entity_poly.entity_id
_entity_poly.type
_entity_poly.pdbx_seq_one_letter_code
_entity_poly.pdbx_strand_id
1 'polypeptide(L)'
;MLLSKNLLALATYAFVGSTALGINCQGSGLCTGSKGILGQAQGQLRALDQSQQFSDGQHITCVKTSNIGEPSLCIFYQKTNGRKWTVAQTVNYVQQLIDHGCKACGSVPTDSGNNVNNGELTANMVTNAQPGIDKRKEEDVPKVAVQEEYSQPTKRKEASAAALGINCRGSSTCGVGGVGHSPAGTMEQVRDALVAGPAGQWGNGQQIACVPHVTGRLCAFYQNIGSRTFTKGQTVTYLDQLRDHGCRNCGSIPTDPGNDVSKGELTVNFVAN
;
A
#
# COMPACT_ATOMS: atom_id res chain seq x y z
N MET A 1 40.61 -31.03 51.73
CA MET A 1 40.74 -30.87 50.27
C MET A 1 39.37 -30.47 49.73
N LEU A 2 39.18 -29.18 49.43
CA LEU A 2 37.92 -28.60 48.96
C LEU A 2 37.83 -28.71 47.44
N LEU A 3 36.83 -29.42 46.92
CA LEU A 3 36.51 -29.47 45.49
C LEU A 3 35.83 -28.16 45.06
N SER A 4 36.53 -27.38 44.23
CA SER A 4 36.02 -26.20 43.54
C SER A 4 35.07 -26.61 42.40
N LYS A 5 33.80 -26.22 42.52
CA LYS A 5 32.79 -26.35 41.44
C LYS A 5 32.82 -25.09 40.57
N ASN A 6 33.30 -25.22 39.33
CA ASN A 6 33.19 -24.16 38.33
C ASN A 6 31.77 -24.15 37.73
N LEU A 7 30.97 -23.13 38.06
CA LEU A 7 29.75 -22.81 37.32
C LEU A 7 30.12 -22.07 36.03
N LEU A 8 29.83 -22.65 34.87
CA LEU A 8 29.81 -21.91 33.60
C LEU A 8 28.48 -21.14 33.52
N ALA A 9 28.56 -19.81 33.56
CA ALA A 9 27.44 -18.93 33.24
C ALA A 9 27.34 -18.78 31.72
N LEU A 10 26.28 -19.34 31.12
CA LEU A 10 25.89 -19.06 29.73
C LEU A 10 25.26 -17.67 29.68
N ALA A 11 26.00 -16.70 29.14
CA ALA A 11 25.46 -15.39 28.80
C ALA A 11 24.50 -15.53 27.61
N THR A 12 23.20 -15.52 27.88
CA THR A 12 22.16 -15.38 26.85
C THR A 12 22.16 -13.93 26.36
N TYR A 13 22.73 -13.70 25.19
CA TYR A 13 22.58 -12.44 24.48
C TYR A 13 21.12 -12.31 24.04
N ALA A 14 20.35 -11.49 24.74
CA ALA A 14 19.06 -11.03 24.26
C ALA A 14 19.32 -10.09 23.07
N PHE A 15 19.10 -10.58 21.86
CA PHE A 15 19.03 -9.73 20.67
C PHE A 15 17.81 -8.83 20.84
N VAL A 16 18.04 -7.57 21.22
CA VAL A 16 17.03 -6.52 21.13
C VAL A 16 16.87 -6.21 19.64
N GLY A 17 16.00 -6.96 18.96
CA GLY A 17 15.65 -6.66 17.58
C GLY A 17 15.07 -5.25 17.52
N SER A 18 15.78 -4.32 16.90
CA SER A 18 15.21 -3.05 16.49
C SER A 18 14.06 -3.35 15.55
N THR A 19 12.82 -3.11 16.01
CA THR A 19 11.63 -3.28 15.17
C THR A 19 11.74 -2.25 14.05
N ALA A 20 12.10 -2.70 12.86
CA ALA A 20 12.11 -1.86 11.68
C ALA A 20 10.69 -1.31 11.47
N LEU A 21 10.55 0.02 11.45
CA LEU A 21 9.24 0.70 11.46
C LEU A 21 8.37 0.32 10.24
N GLY A 22 8.99 -0.12 9.15
CA GLY A 22 8.30 -0.55 7.95
C GLY A 22 7.51 0.54 7.26
N ILE A 23 6.65 0.09 6.33
CA ILE A 23 5.63 0.95 5.74
C ILE A 23 4.73 1.47 6.86
N ASN A 24 4.42 2.75 6.83
CA ASN A 24 3.56 3.38 7.83
C ASN A 24 2.83 4.59 7.23
N CYS A 25 1.79 5.05 7.94
CA CYS A 25 1.02 6.23 7.55
C CYS A 25 1.31 7.45 8.43
N GLN A 26 2.55 7.57 8.91
CA GLN A 26 2.97 8.70 9.73
C GLN A 26 3.23 9.93 8.85
N GLY A 27 2.99 11.10 9.41
CA GLY A 27 3.18 12.38 8.75
C GLY A 27 2.92 13.52 9.72
N SER A 28 2.98 14.75 9.21
CA SER A 28 2.64 15.94 9.98
C SER A 28 1.16 15.97 10.40
N GLY A 29 0.82 16.78 11.41
CA GLY A 29 -0.58 16.97 11.83
C GLY A 29 -1.50 17.46 10.70
N LEU A 30 -0.95 18.12 9.69
CA LEU A 30 -1.64 18.62 8.49
C LEU A 30 -2.16 17.49 7.57
N CYS A 31 -1.72 16.27 7.77
CA CYS A 31 -2.21 15.09 7.05
C CYS A 31 -3.65 14.72 7.44
N THR A 32 -4.14 15.24 8.57
CA THR A 32 -5.48 14.96 9.10
C THR A 32 -6.54 15.66 8.24
N GLY A 33 -7.57 14.93 7.80
CA GLY A 33 -8.68 15.48 6.99
C GLY A 33 -8.43 15.46 5.48
N SER A 34 -7.19 15.29 5.02
CA SER A 34 -6.80 15.28 3.60
C SER A 34 -7.04 13.93 2.92
N LYS A 35 -8.25 13.38 3.02
CA LYS A 35 -8.58 12.03 2.53
C LYS A 35 -8.50 11.95 0.99
N GLY A 36 -7.75 10.97 0.47
CA GLY A 36 -7.73 10.63 -0.96
C GLY A 36 -6.70 11.40 -1.78
N ILE A 37 -6.02 12.37 -1.18
CA ILE A 37 -5.02 13.19 -1.87
C ILE A 37 -3.79 12.40 -2.31
N LEU A 38 -3.46 11.33 -1.60
CA LEU A 38 -2.38 10.43 -2.02
C LEU A 38 -2.68 9.74 -3.36
N GLY A 39 -3.95 9.44 -3.63
CA GLY A 39 -4.39 8.93 -4.93
C GLY A 39 -4.27 9.98 -6.04
N GLN A 40 -4.53 11.25 -5.73
CA GLN A 40 -4.30 12.35 -6.66
C GLN A 40 -2.81 12.53 -6.99
N ALA A 41 -1.94 12.41 -5.98
CA ALA A 41 -0.48 12.46 -6.18
C ALA A 41 -0.02 11.30 -7.06
N GLN A 42 -0.58 10.10 -6.87
CA GLN A 42 -0.30 8.96 -7.73
C GLN A 42 -0.75 9.19 -9.18
N GLY A 43 -1.92 9.80 -9.39
CA GLY A 43 -2.39 10.20 -10.72
C GLY A 43 -1.44 11.16 -11.41
N GLN A 44 -0.94 12.18 -10.69
CA GLN A 44 0.05 13.11 -11.22
C GLN A 44 1.38 12.42 -11.57
N LEU A 45 1.88 11.52 -10.73
CA LEU A 45 3.10 10.74 -11.02
C LEU A 45 2.98 9.92 -12.31
N ARG A 46 1.81 9.32 -12.57
CA ARG A 46 1.57 8.53 -13.79
C ARG A 46 1.55 9.37 -15.07
N ALA A 47 1.32 10.68 -14.96
CA ALA A 47 1.34 11.61 -16.09
C ALA A 47 2.75 12.19 -16.38
N LEU A 48 3.73 11.97 -15.49
CA LEU A 48 5.11 12.39 -15.70
C LEU A 48 5.86 11.42 -16.63
N ASP A 49 7.02 11.86 -17.13
CA ASP A 49 7.97 10.98 -17.82
C ASP A 49 8.43 9.87 -16.87
N GLN A 50 8.05 8.63 -17.20
CA GLN A 50 8.29 7.45 -16.37
C GLN A 50 9.78 7.12 -16.21
N SER A 51 10.65 7.65 -17.08
CA SER A 51 12.11 7.46 -17.04
C SER A 51 12.84 8.50 -16.21
N GLN A 52 12.21 9.64 -15.90
CA GLN A 52 12.81 10.72 -15.12
C GLN A 52 13.20 10.22 -13.73
N GLN A 53 14.37 10.64 -13.25
CA GLN A 53 14.93 10.17 -11.98
C GLN A 53 14.98 11.26 -10.92
N PHE A 54 14.76 10.87 -9.67
CA PHE A 54 14.78 11.74 -8.51
C PHE A 54 15.65 11.17 -7.38
N SER A 55 16.31 12.05 -6.64
CA SER A 55 17.13 11.76 -5.46
C SER A 55 16.54 12.36 -4.19
N ASP A 56 17.25 12.20 -3.07
CA ASP A 56 16.87 12.77 -1.78
C ASP A 56 16.53 14.27 -1.85
N GLY A 57 15.47 14.64 -1.13
CA GLY A 57 15.01 16.03 -0.97
C GLY A 57 14.28 16.62 -2.17
N GLN A 58 14.25 15.93 -3.32
CA GLN A 58 13.54 16.44 -4.49
C GLN A 58 12.04 16.14 -4.40
N HIS A 59 11.21 17.18 -4.44
CA HIS A 59 9.76 17.05 -4.58
C HIS A 59 9.40 16.61 -6.01
N ILE A 60 8.97 15.36 -6.14
CA ILE A 60 8.63 14.71 -7.41
C ILE A 60 7.28 15.21 -7.92
N THR A 61 6.29 15.23 -7.03
CA THR A 61 4.98 15.82 -7.26
C THR A 61 4.48 16.43 -5.96
N CYS A 62 3.68 17.50 -6.06
CA CYS A 62 3.03 18.14 -4.93
C CYS A 62 1.58 18.46 -5.27
N VAL A 63 0.65 17.96 -4.45
CA VAL A 63 -0.78 18.16 -4.63
C VAL A 63 -1.27 19.15 -3.58
N LYS A 64 -1.78 20.29 -4.03
CA LYS A 64 -2.32 21.34 -3.14
C LYS A 64 -3.55 20.86 -2.39
N THR A 65 -3.70 21.32 -1.14
CA THR A 65 -4.92 21.12 -0.35
C THR A 65 -5.64 22.44 -0.13
N SER A 66 -6.97 22.40 -0.02
CA SER A 66 -7.81 23.59 0.19
C SER A 66 -7.87 24.07 1.65
N ASN A 67 -6.81 23.82 2.42
CA ASN A 67 -6.73 24.18 3.85
C ASN A 67 -6.09 25.56 4.05
N ILE A 68 -6.28 26.14 5.24
CA ILE A 68 -5.66 27.41 5.65
C ILE A 68 -4.13 27.29 5.51
N GLY A 69 -3.53 28.17 4.69
CA GLY A 69 -2.09 28.16 4.38
C GLY A 69 -1.67 27.36 3.15
N GLU A 70 -2.62 26.78 2.40
CA GLU A 70 -2.41 26.02 1.15
C GLU A 70 -1.25 24.99 1.20
N PRO A 71 -1.15 24.14 2.24
CA PRO A 71 -0.11 23.14 2.26
C PRO A 71 -0.33 22.14 1.12
N SER A 72 0.76 21.61 0.57
CA SER A 72 0.73 20.61 -0.49
C SER A 72 1.24 19.27 0.03
N LEU A 73 0.56 18.18 -0.32
CA LEU A 73 1.11 16.83 -0.13
C LEU A 73 2.20 16.62 -1.18
N CYS A 74 3.45 16.48 -0.74
CA CYS A 74 4.58 16.22 -1.62
C CYS A 74 5.10 14.79 -1.48
N ILE A 75 5.56 14.24 -2.61
CA ILE A 75 6.22 12.94 -2.70
C ILE A 75 7.72 13.17 -2.92
N PHE A 76 8.56 12.58 -2.08
CA PHE A 76 10.01 12.72 -2.17
C PHE A 76 10.75 11.56 -1.52
N TYR A 77 12.01 11.37 -1.92
CA TYR A 77 12.93 10.41 -1.30
C TYR A 77 13.72 11.07 -0.17
N GLN A 78 14.07 10.27 0.85
CA GLN A 78 15.00 10.67 1.90
C GLN A 78 15.76 9.46 2.46
N LYS A 79 16.94 9.73 3.04
CA LYS A 79 17.81 8.72 3.68
C LYS A 79 18.30 7.65 2.71
N THR A 80 18.38 7.96 1.42
CA THR A 80 18.67 6.96 0.40
C THR A 80 20.14 6.84 0.06
N ASN A 81 21.02 7.62 0.70
CA ASN A 81 22.46 7.66 0.44
C ASN A 81 22.78 8.00 -1.03
N GLY A 82 22.04 8.96 -1.61
CA GLY A 82 22.31 9.50 -2.95
C GLY A 82 21.84 8.63 -4.12
N ARG A 83 21.14 7.53 -3.83
CA ARG A 83 20.48 6.71 -4.86
C ARG A 83 19.37 7.50 -5.56
N LYS A 84 19.01 7.01 -6.73
CA LYS A 84 17.99 7.61 -7.58
C LYS A 84 16.96 6.57 -8.00
N TRP A 85 15.73 7.04 -8.15
CA TRP A 85 14.62 6.22 -8.61
C TRP A 85 13.92 6.89 -9.77
N THR A 86 13.46 6.06 -10.70
CA THR A 86 12.59 6.53 -11.77
C THR A 86 11.21 6.89 -11.24
N VAL A 87 10.48 7.71 -11.98
CA VAL A 87 9.05 7.95 -11.73
C VAL A 87 8.27 6.63 -11.71
N ALA A 88 8.57 5.69 -12.61
CA ALA A 88 7.93 4.37 -12.61
C ALA A 88 8.11 3.62 -11.27
N GLN A 89 9.31 3.65 -10.70
CA GLN A 89 9.57 3.07 -9.38
C GLN A 89 8.85 3.85 -8.28
N THR A 90 8.83 5.18 -8.38
CA THR A 90 8.12 6.07 -7.44
C THR A 90 6.62 5.74 -7.40
N VAL A 91 5.99 5.51 -8.56
CA VAL A 91 4.57 5.10 -8.66
C VAL A 91 4.33 3.81 -7.86
N ASN A 92 5.26 2.84 -7.90
CA ASN A 92 5.15 1.59 -7.16
C ASN A 92 5.31 1.77 -5.64
N TYR A 93 6.12 2.73 -5.19
CA TYR A 93 6.24 3.04 -3.77
C TYR A 93 5.03 3.80 -3.24
N VAL A 94 4.52 4.79 -3.98
CA VAL A 94 3.25 5.46 -3.63
C VAL A 94 2.09 4.46 -3.61
N GLN A 95 2.11 3.48 -4.53
CA GLN A 95 1.16 2.38 -4.54
C GLN A 95 1.18 1.60 -3.22
N GLN A 96 2.36 1.25 -2.72
CA GLN A 96 2.52 0.54 -1.45
C GLN A 96 1.96 1.32 -0.26
N LEU A 97 2.10 2.64 -0.23
CA LEU A 97 1.47 3.50 0.79
C LEU A 97 -0.06 3.45 0.73
N ILE A 98 -0.62 3.51 -0.48
CA ILE A 98 -2.06 3.43 -0.70
C ILE A 98 -2.59 2.06 -0.27
N ASP A 99 -1.89 0.99 -0.64
CA ASP A 99 -2.23 -0.40 -0.31
C ASP A 99 -2.11 -0.67 1.20
N HIS A 100 -1.16 -0.01 1.87
CA HIS A 100 -1.04 0.01 3.33
C HIS A 100 -2.18 0.79 4.03
N GLY A 101 -3.05 1.46 3.26
CA GLY A 101 -4.21 2.17 3.77
C GLY A 101 -3.98 3.65 4.07
N CYS A 102 -2.80 4.17 3.74
CA CYS A 102 -2.48 5.58 3.94
C CYS A 102 -3.35 6.46 3.04
N LYS A 103 -4.04 7.43 3.63
CA LYS A 103 -5.00 8.30 2.91
C LYS A 103 -4.43 9.63 2.45
N ALA A 104 -3.34 10.06 3.09
CA ALA A 104 -2.66 11.31 2.81
C ALA A 104 -1.15 11.12 2.92
N CYS A 105 -0.66 10.83 4.12
CA CYS A 105 0.77 10.77 4.41
C CYS A 105 1.22 9.37 4.81
N GLY A 106 2.51 9.12 4.65
CA GLY A 106 3.15 7.87 5.01
C GLY A 106 4.55 7.74 4.44
N SER A 107 5.24 6.72 4.90
CA SER A 107 6.58 6.36 4.42
C SER A 107 6.66 4.89 4.06
N VAL A 108 7.38 4.57 2.98
CA VAL A 108 7.65 3.20 2.54
C VAL A 108 9.18 3.02 2.40
N PRO A 109 9.77 1.99 3.03
CA PRO A 109 11.18 1.70 2.85
C PRO A 109 11.53 1.41 1.39
N THR A 110 12.65 1.95 0.91
CA THR A 110 13.18 1.63 -0.42
C THR A 110 14.04 0.37 -0.43
N ASP A 111 14.45 -0.10 0.76
CA ASP A 111 15.49 -1.11 0.95
C ASP A 111 14.93 -2.41 1.53
N SER A 112 15.64 -3.50 1.27
CA SER A 112 15.38 -4.78 1.92
C SER A 112 15.59 -4.66 3.44
N GLY A 113 14.77 -5.39 4.21
CA GLY A 113 14.77 -5.31 5.67
C GLY A 113 13.72 -4.36 6.25
N ASN A 114 12.86 -3.75 5.41
CA ASN A 114 11.66 -3.02 5.83
C ASN A 114 11.92 -1.91 6.86
N ASN A 115 13.05 -1.22 6.76
CA ASN A 115 13.45 -0.16 7.69
C ASN A 115 13.59 1.18 6.96
N VAL A 116 12.70 2.13 7.27
CA VAL A 116 12.74 3.48 6.69
C VAL A 116 14.03 4.26 6.99
N ASN A 117 14.79 3.85 8.02
CA ASN A 117 16.06 4.49 8.34
C ASN A 117 17.18 4.18 7.32
N ASN A 118 16.97 3.20 6.44
CA ASN A 118 17.93 2.84 5.39
C ASN A 118 17.59 3.49 4.03
N GLY A 119 16.47 4.19 3.94
CA GLY A 119 15.96 4.80 2.72
C GLY A 119 14.45 4.66 2.66
N GLU A 120 13.76 5.75 2.33
CA GLU A 120 12.31 5.76 2.24
C GLU A 120 11.80 6.72 1.15
N LEU A 121 10.67 6.35 0.54
CA LEU A 121 9.80 7.31 -0.13
C LEU A 121 8.81 7.83 0.91
N THR A 122 8.71 9.14 1.03
CA THR A 122 7.81 9.83 1.95
C THR A 122 6.74 10.61 1.19
N ALA A 123 5.49 10.50 1.66
CA ALA A 123 4.39 11.39 1.35
C ALA A 123 4.08 12.22 2.59
N ASN A 124 4.31 13.53 2.55
CA ASN A 124 4.03 14.41 3.68
C ASN A 124 3.60 15.81 3.23
N MET A 125 2.94 16.56 4.12
CA MET A 125 2.51 17.92 3.87
C MET A 125 3.68 18.89 4.01
N VAL A 126 3.84 19.76 3.02
CA VAL A 126 4.85 20.81 2.95
C VAL A 126 4.15 22.15 2.76
N THR A 127 4.52 23.15 3.55
CA THR A 127 4.11 24.54 3.35
C THR A 127 5.06 25.20 2.35
N ASN A 128 4.53 25.92 1.36
CA ASN A 128 5.31 26.56 0.27
C ASN A 128 6.03 25.60 -0.70
N ALA A 129 5.37 24.53 -1.13
CA ALA A 129 5.99 23.55 -2.05
C ALA A 129 6.06 24.03 -3.51
N GLN A 130 7.21 23.83 -4.16
CA GLN A 130 7.35 23.94 -5.62
C GLN A 130 7.78 22.58 -6.22
N PRO A 131 6.98 21.96 -7.13
CA PRO A 131 7.37 20.74 -7.82
C PRO A 131 8.67 20.92 -8.61
N GLY A 132 9.61 19.98 -8.49
CA GLY A 132 10.87 20.00 -9.25
C GLY A 132 11.94 20.96 -8.75
N ILE A 133 11.68 21.79 -7.73
CA ILE A 133 12.70 22.65 -7.10
C ILE A 133 12.51 22.61 -5.59
N ASP A 134 13.30 21.77 -4.93
CA ASP A 134 13.79 22.07 -3.59
C ASP A 134 15.26 21.66 -3.50
N LYS A 135 16.06 22.32 -4.34
CA LYS A 135 17.45 22.61 -3.96
C LYS A 135 17.41 23.75 -2.95
N ARG A 136 17.11 23.47 -1.69
CA ARG A 136 17.84 24.21 -0.68
C ARG A 136 19.27 23.71 -0.78
N LYS A 137 20.13 24.53 -1.37
CA LYS A 137 21.56 24.41 -1.12
C LYS A 137 21.71 24.28 0.38
N GLU A 138 22.49 23.30 0.77
CA GLU A 138 23.01 23.11 2.11
C GLU A 138 23.95 24.29 2.40
N GLU A 139 23.39 25.49 2.60
CA GLU A 139 24.08 26.72 3.00
C GLU A 139 22.99 27.77 3.32
N ASP A 140 23.04 28.31 4.54
CA ASP A 140 22.19 29.36 5.13
C ASP A 140 20.75 29.00 5.55
N VAL A 141 20.63 28.26 6.65
CA VAL A 141 19.58 28.53 7.65
C VAL A 141 20.26 28.82 9.00
N PRO A 142 20.06 30.00 9.60
CA PRO A 142 20.56 30.29 10.94
C PRO A 142 19.99 29.28 11.94
N LYS A 143 20.89 28.66 12.71
CA LYS A 143 20.54 27.83 13.87
C LYS A 143 19.75 28.68 14.88
N VAL A 144 18.44 28.67 14.80
CA VAL A 144 17.59 29.04 15.93
C VAL A 144 16.79 27.82 16.31
N ALA A 145 17.25 27.19 17.38
CA ALA A 145 16.59 26.08 18.03
C ALA A 145 15.20 26.53 18.49
N VAL A 146 14.16 25.90 17.94
CA VAL A 146 12.89 25.80 18.64
C VAL A 146 12.70 24.32 18.95
N GLN A 147 12.95 23.98 20.20
CA GLN A 147 12.55 22.72 20.80
C GLN A 147 11.02 22.74 20.86
N GLU A 148 10.35 21.97 20.00
CA GLU A 148 8.95 21.59 20.26
C GLU A 148 8.92 20.21 20.90
N GLU A 149 8.45 20.23 22.14
CA GLU A 149 8.33 19.11 23.07
C GLU A 149 7.35 18.06 22.54
N TYR A 150 7.91 16.91 22.14
CA TYR A 150 7.17 15.75 21.65
C TYR A 150 6.37 15.09 22.80
N SER A 151 5.09 15.42 22.90
CA SER A 151 4.14 14.67 23.73
C SER A 151 3.63 13.45 22.97
N GLN A 152 4.02 12.26 23.43
CA GLN A 152 3.66 10.95 22.86
C GLN A 152 2.13 10.75 22.73
N PRO A 153 1.59 10.41 21.55
CA PRO A 153 0.22 9.93 21.43
C PRO A 153 0.16 8.40 21.63
N THR A 154 -0.80 7.99 22.45
CA THR A 154 -1.04 6.61 22.88
C THR A 154 -1.42 5.68 21.71
N LYS A 155 -0.77 4.51 21.65
CA LYS A 155 -1.01 3.40 20.70
C LYS A 155 -2.51 3.04 20.63
N ARG A 156 -3.14 3.19 19.48
CA ARG A 156 -4.43 2.54 19.17
C ARG A 156 -4.15 1.33 18.27
N LYS A 157 -4.60 0.15 18.72
CA LYS A 157 -4.36 -1.17 18.12
C LYS A 157 -4.76 -1.22 16.64
N GLU A 158 -3.84 -1.63 15.78
CA GLU A 158 -4.10 -2.10 14.42
C GLU A 158 -4.95 -3.39 14.48
N ALA A 159 -6.01 -3.46 13.68
CA ALA A 159 -6.84 -4.66 13.59
C ALA A 159 -6.13 -5.71 12.73
N SER A 160 -5.91 -6.90 13.30
CA SER A 160 -5.32 -8.04 12.61
C SER A 160 -6.20 -8.51 11.45
N ALA A 161 -5.59 -9.09 10.40
CA ALA A 161 -6.27 -9.65 9.22
C ALA A 161 -7.41 -10.63 9.55
N ALA A 162 -7.42 -11.16 10.78
CA ALA A 162 -8.42 -12.07 11.34
C ALA A 162 -9.86 -11.51 11.43
N ALA A 163 -10.09 -10.22 11.16
CA ALA A 163 -11.40 -9.57 11.32
C ALA A 163 -11.80 -8.67 10.14
N LEU A 164 -11.14 -8.77 8.98
CA LEU A 164 -11.42 -7.86 7.86
C LEU A 164 -12.75 -8.15 7.15
N GLY A 165 -13.19 -9.41 7.16
CA GLY A 165 -14.43 -9.81 6.52
C GLY A 165 -14.52 -9.55 5.04
N ILE A 166 -15.76 -9.52 4.53
CA ILE A 166 -16.04 -9.01 3.20
C ILE A 166 -15.59 -7.55 3.08
N ASN A 167 -14.81 -7.25 2.04
CA ASN A 167 -14.24 -5.92 1.87
C ASN A 167 -13.90 -5.64 0.40
N CYS A 168 -13.78 -4.36 0.04
CA CYS A 168 -13.46 -3.93 -1.33
C CYS A 168 -11.99 -3.53 -1.48
N ARG A 169 -11.09 -4.19 -0.73
CA ARG A 169 -9.64 -3.95 -0.86
C ARG A 169 -9.11 -4.71 -2.07
N GLY A 170 -8.04 -4.17 -2.63
CA GLY A 170 -7.35 -4.72 -3.78
C GLY A 170 -6.23 -3.77 -4.16
N SER A 171 -5.52 -4.09 -5.22
CA SER A 171 -4.55 -3.18 -5.84
C SER A 171 -5.23 -1.85 -6.15
N SER A 172 -4.59 -0.71 -5.96
CA SER A 172 -5.22 0.53 -6.44
C SER A 172 -5.35 0.59 -7.97
N THR A 173 -4.66 -0.30 -8.70
CA THR A 173 -4.90 -0.48 -10.14
C THR A 173 -6.32 -0.93 -10.41
N CYS A 174 -7.00 -1.57 -9.46
CA CYS A 174 -8.42 -1.90 -9.59
C CYS A 174 -9.30 -0.69 -9.88
N GLY A 175 -8.91 0.52 -9.46
CA GLY A 175 -9.67 1.74 -9.69
C GLY A 175 -9.33 2.47 -10.99
N VAL A 176 -8.39 1.96 -11.80
CA VAL A 176 -7.87 2.69 -12.96
C VAL A 176 -8.34 2.06 -14.28
N GLY A 177 -8.62 2.87 -15.29
CA GLY A 177 -9.18 2.42 -16.58
C GLY A 177 -10.59 2.95 -16.82
N GLY A 178 -11.14 2.72 -18.02
CA GLY A 178 -12.42 3.32 -18.46
C GLY A 178 -12.29 4.76 -18.97
N VAL A 179 -11.11 5.37 -18.83
CA VAL A 179 -10.78 6.67 -19.42
C VAL A 179 -10.32 6.46 -20.86
N GLY A 180 -10.89 7.21 -21.81
CA GLY A 180 -10.49 7.13 -23.23
C GLY A 180 -10.75 5.77 -23.88
N HIS A 181 -11.80 5.04 -23.47
CA HIS A 181 -12.11 3.67 -23.93
C HIS A 181 -11.11 2.59 -23.51
N SER A 182 -10.19 2.88 -22.57
CA SER A 182 -9.32 1.85 -22.00
C SER A 182 -10.15 0.83 -21.19
N PRO A 183 -9.81 -0.47 -21.21
CA PRO A 183 -10.52 -1.47 -20.42
C PRO A 183 -10.43 -1.15 -18.92
N ALA A 184 -11.58 -0.93 -18.29
CA ALA A 184 -11.66 -0.66 -16.86
C ALA A 184 -11.55 -1.92 -16.02
N GLY A 185 -11.97 -3.08 -16.55
CA GLY A 185 -12.07 -4.34 -15.81
C GLY A 185 -12.92 -4.20 -14.54
N THR A 186 -14.18 -4.59 -14.60
CA THR A 186 -15.08 -4.51 -13.43
C THR A 186 -15.36 -5.90 -12.85
N MET A 187 -15.78 -5.93 -11.59
CA MET A 187 -16.19 -7.17 -10.93
C MET A 187 -17.40 -7.81 -11.63
N GLU A 188 -18.29 -6.99 -12.19
CA GLU A 188 -19.40 -7.43 -13.03
C GLU A 188 -18.90 -8.15 -14.29
N GLN A 189 -17.93 -7.57 -14.99
CA GLN A 189 -17.32 -8.23 -16.15
C GLN A 189 -16.63 -9.55 -15.79
N VAL A 190 -15.96 -9.63 -14.64
CA VAL A 190 -15.35 -10.87 -14.13
C VAL A 190 -16.43 -11.94 -13.87
N ARG A 191 -17.53 -11.55 -13.23
CA ARG A 191 -18.68 -12.43 -12.98
C ARG A 191 -19.31 -12.92 -14.27
N ASP A 192 -19.54 -12.03 -15.23
CA ASP A 192 -20.16 -12.37 -16.51
C ASP A 192 -19.26 -13.30 -17.33
N ALA A 193 -17.95 -13.08 -17.33
CA ALA A 193 -16.98 -13.97 -17.95
C ALA A 193 -17.01 -15.38 -17.31
N LEU A 194 -17.14 -15.48 -15.99
CA LEU A 194 -17.31 -16.76 -15.29
C LEU A 194 -18.63 -17.46 -15.70
N VAL A 195 -19.74 -16.71 -15.74
CA VAL A 195 -21.06 -17.25 -16.08
C VAL A 195 -21.11 -17.72 -17.54
N ALA A 196 -20.48 -17.00 -18.46
CA ALA A 196 -20.37 -17.40 -19.86
C ALA A 196 -19.41 -18.58 -20.09
N GLY A 197 -18.41 -18.75 -19.23
CA GLY A 197 -17.42 -19.83 -19.31
C GLY A 197 -17.99 -21.22 -18.98
N PRO A 198 -17.22 -22.30 -19.24
CA PRO A 198 -17.64 -23.66 -18.92
C PRO A 198 -17.81 -23.89 -17.41
N ALA A 199 -18.50 -24.97 -17.03
CA ALA A 199 -18.50 -25.42 -15.65
C ALA A 199 -17.07 -25.78 -15.20
N GLY A 200 -16.76 -25.55 -13.92
CA GLY A 200 -15.44 -25.79 -13.38
C GLY A 200 -15.43 -25.89 -11.86
N GLN A 201 -14.28 -26.34 -11.35
CA GLN A 201 -13.89 -26.27 -9.95
C GLN A 201 -12.50 -25.65 -9.86
N TRP A 202 -12.30 -24.75 -8.90
CA TRP A 202 -11.04 -24.04 -8.73
C TRP A 202 -10.47 -24.22 -7.34
N GLY A 203 -9.18 -24.51 -7.29
CA GLY A 203 -8.39 -24.60 -6.06
C GLY A 203 -7.61 -23.33 -5.76
N ASN A 204 -6.76 -23.41 -4.73
CA ASN A 204 -5.97 -22.29 -4.25
C ASN A 204 -5.02 -21.74 -5.33
N GLY A 205 -5.05 -20.41 -5.54
CA GLY A 205 -4.18 -19.69 -6.49
C GLY A 205 -4.58 -19.81 -7.96
N GLN A 206 -5.58 -20.63 -8.30
CA GLN A 206 -6.00 -20.79 -9.69
C GLN A 206 -6.81 -19.57 -10.14
N GLN A 207 -6.45 -18.99 -11.29
CA GLN A 207 -7.23 -17.94 -11.92
C GLN A 207 -8.53 -18.54 -12.48
N ILE A 208 -9.66 -17.92 -12.13
CA ILE A 208 -11.00 -18.43 -12.41
C ILE A 208 -11.56 -17.77 -13.67
N ALA A 209 -11.80 -16.47 -13.59
CA ALA A 209 -12.20 -15.63 -14.70
C ALA A 209 -11.35 -14.37 -14.65
N CYS A 210 -10.84 -13.96 -15.81
CA CYS A 210 -10.02 -12.77 -15.97
C CYS A 210 -10.58 -11.92 -17.11
N VAL A 211 -10.64 -10.61 -16.89
CA VAL A 211 -11.06 -9.65 -17.91
C VAL A 211 -9.95 -8.65 -18.19
N PRO A 212 -9.85 -8.12 -19.42
CA PRO A 212 -8.87 -7.10 -19.75
C PRO A 212 -9.00 -5.86 -18.87
N HIS A 213 -7.85 -5.30 -18.51
CA HIS A 213 -7.70 -4.09 -17.72
C HIS A 213 -6.58 -3.24 -18.34
N VAL A 214 -6.56 -1.92 -18.08
CA VAL A 214 -5.68 -0.96 -18.80
C VAL A 214 -4.22 -1.38 -18.97
N THR A 215 -3.62 -2.08 -18.01
CA THR A 215 -2.21 -2.53 -18.05
C THR A 215 -2.05 -4.01 -17.69
N GLY A 216 -3.11 -4.81 -17.78
CA GLY A 216 -3.09 -6.20 -17.31
C GLY A 216 -4.49 -6.81 -17.32
N ARG A 217 -4.82 -7.55 -16.26
CA ARG A 217 -6.13 -8.21 -16.14
C ARG A 217 -6.69 -8.02 -14.74
N LEU A 218 -8.02 -8.00 -14.64
CA LEU A 218 -8.71 -8.18 -13.39
C LEU A 218 -9.14 -9.64 -13.28
N CYS A 219 -8.68 -10.36 -12.26
CA CYS A 219 -8.92 -11.78 -12.13
C CYS A 219 -9.56 -12.13 -10.78
N ALA A 220 -10.48 -13.10 -10.81
CA ALA A 220 -10.95 -13.80 -9.62
C ALA A 220 -10.08 -15.03 -9.33
N PHE A 221 -9.71 -15.25 -8.07
CA PHE A 221 -8.99 -16.45 -7.61
C PHE A 221 -9.22 -16.70 -6.12
N TYR A 222 -9.13 -17.96 -5.70
CA TYR A 222 -9.16 -18.31 -4.28
C TYR A 222 -7.77 -18.25 -3.67
N GLN A 223 -7.68 -17.82 -2.42
CA GLN A 223 -6.44 -17.82 -1.64
C GLN A 223 -6.71 -18.24 -0.19
N ASN A 224 -5.70 -18.78 0.48
CA ASN A 224 -5.77 -19.30 1.84
C ASN A 224 -6.77 -20.46 2.03
N ILE A 225 -7.20 -21.15 0.96
CA ILE A 225 -8.23 -22.20 1.05
C ILE A 225 -7.68 -23.62 1.27
N GLY A 226 -6.36 -23.80 1.31
CA GLY A 226 -5.74 -25.13 1.43
C GLY A 226 -6.02 -26.02 0.22
N SER A 227 -6.44 -27.26 0.46
CA SER A 227 -6.80 -28.25 -0.59
C SER A 227 -8.26 -28.19 -1.04
N ARG A 228 -9.05 -27.25 -0.50
CA ARG A 228 -10.47 -27.08 -0.87
C ARG A 228 -10.59 -26.66 -2.33
N THR A 229 -11.72 -27.00 -2.92
CA THR A 229 -12.14 -26.52 -4.24
C THR A 229 -13.55 -25.96 -4.18
N PHE A 230 -13.84 -25.02 -5.07
CA PHE A 230 -15.16 -24.40 -5.17
C PHE A 230 -15.69 -24.52 -6.59
N THR A 231 -16.98 -24.80 -6.70
CA THR A 231 -17.70 -24.92 -7.97
C THR A 231 -18.06 -23.57 -8.56
N LYS A 232 -18.42 -23.56 -9.85
CA LYS A 232 -18.92 -22.36 -10.54
C LYS A 232 -20.08 -21.68 -9.81
N GLY A 233 -21.05 -22.46 -9.34
CA GLY A 233 -22.19 -21.92 -8.59
C GLY A 233 -21.74 -21.19 -7.32
N GLN A 234 -20.82 -21.78 -6.54
CA GLN A 234 -20.29 -21.16 -5.33
C GLN A 234 -19.48 -19.90 -5.63
N THR A 235 -18.64 -19.92 -6.66
CA THR A 235 -17.85 -18.74 -7.07
C THR A 235 -18.75 -17.60 -7.54
N VAL A 236 -19.81 -17.89 -8.30
CA VAL A 236 -20.80 -16.87 -8.71
C VAL A 236 -21.49 -16.27 -7.48
N THR A 237 -21.91 -17.08 -6.51
CA THR A 237 -22.52 -16.58 -5.26
C THR A 237 -21.59 -15.62 -4.51
N TYR A 238 -20.31 -15.94 -4.40
CA TYR A 238 -19.34 -15.06 -3.72
C TYR A 238 -19.08 -13.76 -4.49
N LEU A 239 -19.04 -13.81 -5.83
CA LEU A 239 -18.92 -12.59 -6.65
C LEU A 239 -20.17 -11.71 -6.53
N ASP A 240 -21.37 -12.32 -6.45
CA ASP A 240 -22.61 -11.59 -6.19
C ASP A 240 -22.60 -10.93 -4.81
N GLN A 241 -22.15 -11.64 -3.77
CA GLN A 241 -22.03 -11.06 -2.43
C GLN A 241 -21.03 -9.89 -2.37
N LEU A 242 -19.91 -9.96 -3.10
CA LEU A 242 -18.98 -8.83 -3.22
C LEU A 242 -19.63 -7.62 -3.91
N ARG A 243 -20.43 -7.85 -4.96
CA ARG A 243 -21.18 -6.78 -5.65
C ARG A 243 -22.26 -6.19 -4.75
N ASP A 244 -23.03 -7.01 -4.05
CA ASP A 244 -24.06 -6.59 -3.09
C ASP A 244 -23.46 -5.80 -1.92
N HIS A 245 -22.22 -6.09 -1.55
CA HIS A 245 -21.43 -5.33 -0.58
C HIS A 245 -20.92 -3.98 -1.13
N GLY A 246 -21.10 -3.71 -2.43
CA GLY A 246 -20.73 -2.45 -3.08
C GLY A 246 -19.34 -2.44 -3.71
N CYS A 247 -18.68 -3.59 -3.83
CA CYS A 247 -17.37 -3.67 -4.48
C CYS A 247 -17.53 -3.59 -6.00
N ARG A 248 -16.97 -2.54 -6.61
CA ARG A 248 -17.10 -2.29 -8.06
C ARG A 248 -16.08 -3.03 -8.91
N ASN A 249 -14.83 -3.05 -8.46
CA ASN A 249 -13.71 -3.56 -9.27
C ASN A 249 -12.97 -4.68 -8.53
N CYS A 250 -12.53 -4.42 -7.30
CA CYS A 250 -11.82 -5.41 -6.48
C CYS A 250 -12.44 -5.58 -5.11
N GLY A 251 -12.15 -6.72 -4.52
CA GLY A 251 -12.60 -7.06 -3.19
C GLY A 251 -12.27 -8.51 -2.84
N SER A 252 -12.41 -8.79 -1.56
CA SER A 252 -12.20 -10.11 -0.98
C SER A 252 -13.38 -10.48 -0.09
N ILE A 253 -13.77 -11.75 -0.15
CA ILE A 253 -14.83 -12.31 0.69
C ILE A 253 -14.38 -13.62 1.34
N PRO A 254 -14.50 -13.77 2.67
CA PRO A 254 -14.22 -15.02 3.35
C PRO A 254 -15.07 -16.18 2.82
N THR A 255 -14.45 -17.34 2.66
CA THR A 255 -15.13 -18.60 2.30
C THR A 255 -15.56 -19.42 3.51
N ASP A 256 -15.02 -19.10 4.69
CA ASP A 256 -15.32 -19.78 5.95
C ASP A 256 -16.16 -18.91 6.89
N PRO A 257 -17.00 -19.53 7.75
CA PRO A 257 -17.68 -18.82 8.82
C PRO A 257 -16.71 -18.10 9.75
N GLY A 258 -17.10 -16.94 10.27
CA GLY A 258 -16.29 -16.16 11.21
C GLY A 258 -15.59 -14.93 10.62
N ASN A 259 -15.89 -14.60 9.36
CA ASN A 259 -15.51 -13.32 8.73
C ASN A 259 -13.99 -13.08 8.67
N ASP A 260 -13.21 -14.15 8.51
CA ASP A 260 -11.75 -14.14 8.60
C ASP A 260 -11.14 -14.58 7.26
N VAL A 261 -10.62 -13.61 6.51
CA VAL A 261 -10.01 -13.83 5.18
C VAL A 261 -8.70 -14.64 5.26
N SER A 262 -8.05 -14.69 6.42
CA SER A 262 -6.82 -15.48 6.60
C SER A 262 -7.07 -16.98 6.60
N LYS A 263 -8.33 -17.41 6.75
CA LYS A 263 -8.73 -18.83 6.72
C LYS A 263 -9.16 -19.32 5.35
N GLY A 264 -9.36 -18.41 4.40
CA GLY A 264 -9.77 -18.72 3.04
C GLY A 264 -10.68 -17.63 2.49
N GLU A 265 -10.38 -17.11 1.31
CA GLU A 265 -11.14 -16.05 0.66
C GLU A 265 -11.21 -16.23 -0.86
N LEU A 266 -12.30 -15.73 -1.47
CA LEU A 266 -12.31 -15.41 -2.89
C LEU A 266 -11.88 -13.95 -3.03
N THR A 267 -10.87 -13.72 -3.88
CA THR A 267 -10.34 -12.40 -4.18
C THR A 267 -10.57 -12.06 -5.63
N VAL A 268 -11.02 -10.85 -5.90
CA VAL A 268 -10.92 -10.21 -7.22
C VAL A 268 -9.87 -9.13 -7.12
N ASN A 269 -8.77 -9.27 -7.87
CA ASN A 269 -7.66 -8.31 -7.85
C ASN A 269 -7.02 -8.14 -9.22
N PHE A 270 -6.32 -7.02 -9.40
CA PHE A 270 -5.48 -6.78 -10.56
C PHE A 270 -4.30 -7.77 -10.59
N VAL A 271 -4.05 -8.32 -11.76
CA VAL A 271 -2.92 -9.20 -12.09
C VAL A 271 -2.18 -8.57 -13.27
N ALA A 272 -0.89 -8.26 -13.07
CA ALA A 272 -0.02 -7.81 -14.14
C ALA A 272 0.16 -8.93 -15.18
N ASN A 273 0.32 -8.57 -16.45
CA ASN A 273 0.63 -9.54 -17.51
C ASN A 273 2.01 -10.18 -17.33
#